data_AF-A0A945YXL3-F1
#
_entry.id   AF-A0A945YXL3-F1
#
_cell.length_a   1.000
_cell.length_b   1.000
_cell.length_c   1.000
_cell.angle_alpha   90.00
_cell.angle_beta   90.00
_cell.angle_gamma   90.00
#
_symmetry.space_group_name_H-M   'P 1'
#
loop_
_entity.id
_entity.type
_entity.pdbx_description
1 polymer ?
#
loop_
_entity_poly.entity_id
_entity_poly.type
_entity_poly.pdbx_seq_one_letter_code
_entity_poly.pdbx_strand_id
1 'polypeptide(L)'
;MRNMKNLFPFIFLLIASLVVISGCTEKPETSETAVTLETPEVPVQYRNFNDDFKQSVMLLNKVRDLSNPQGSANQIGFQLSKETEEEIISNSREGIRLGKLVSDEYLDSISPELRYMFRNKLIKGSEIFYDGFVISMKDKDAGILSEGEQKQIQGVQLQIEWIEWFDKKAKSSSYKIFED
;
A
#
# COMPACT_ATOMS: atom_id res chain seq x y z
N MET A 1 -21.01 30.75 17.82
CA MET A 1 -19.95 29.74 17.58
C MET A 1 -20.41 28.84 16.46
N ARG A 2 -19.80 28.94 15.28
CA ARG A 2 -20.18 28.19 14.08
C ARG A 2 -19.17 27.05 13.93
N ASN A 3 -19.59 25.81 14.15
CA ASN A 3 -18.78 24.60 13.91
C ASN A 3 -18.45 24.53 12.41
N MET A 4 -17.26 24.95 12.01
CA MET A 4 -16.72 24.69 10.67
C MET A 4 -16.25 23.24 10.64
N LYS A 5 -16.86 22.47 9.74
CA LYS A 5 -16.61 21.04 9.54
C LYS A 5 -15.61 20.90 8.40
N ASN A 6 -14.46 20.29 8.67
CA ASN A 6 -13.41 20.02 7.68
C ASN A 6 -13.92 18.99 6.66
N LEU A 7 -14.03 19.36 5.38
CA LEU A 7 -14.32 18.46 4.27
C LEU A 7 -13.09 18.40 3.35
N PHE A 8 -12.54 17.19 3.17
CA PHE A 8 -11.40 16.89 2.29
C PHE A 8 -11.89 16.32 0.94
N PRO A 9 -11.86 17.05 -0.18
CA PRO A 9 -12.32 16.53 -1.46
C PRO A 9 -11.38 15.43 -2.01
N PHE A 10 -11.86 14.18 -2.05
CA PHE A 10 -11.21 13.11 -2.80
C PHE A 10 -12.04 12.68 -4.02
N ILE A 11 -11.40 12.71 -5.19
CA ILE A 11 -11.90 12.17 -6.44
C ILE A 11 -11.59 10.66 -6.45
N PHE A 12 -12.38 9.85 -5.74
CA PHE A 12 -12.25 8.38 -5.71
C PHE A 12 -13.15 7.64 -6.72
N LEU A 13 -13.87 8.37 -7.59
CA LEU A 13 -15.09 7.85 -8.21
C LEU A 13 -14.94 7.08 -9.54
N LEU A 14 -13.74 6.76 -10.04
CA LEU A 14 -13.63 6.16 -11.38
C LEU A 14 -12.83 4.85 -11.54
N ILE A 15 -12.14 4.33 -10.52
CA ILE A 15 -11.28 3.14 -10.71
C ILE A 15 -11.87 1.86 -10.08
N ALA A 16 -12.86 1.97 -9.18
CA ALA A 16 -13.43 0.83 -8.46
C ALA A 16 -14.44 -0.04 -9.26
N SER A 17 -14.78 0.33 -10.51
CA SER A 17 -15.87 -0.32 -11.27
C SER A 17 -15.47 -1.57 -12.07
N LEU A 18 -14.26 -2.13 -11.94
CA LEU A 18 -13.80 -3.21 -12.84
C LEU A 18 -13.44 -4.55 -12.19
N VAL A 19 -13.73 -4.78 -10.91
CA VAL A 19 -13.47 -6.08 -10.28
C VAL A 19 -14.74 -6.63 -9.63
N VAL A 20 -15.69 -7.03 -10.48
CA VAL A 20 -16.71 -8.01 -10.11
C VAL A 20 -16.09 -9.39 -10.35
N ILE A 21 -15.63 -10.06 -9.29
CA ILE A 21 -15.38 -11.51 -9.31
C ILE A 21 -16.60 -12.17 -8.69
N SER A 22 -17.56 -12.52 -9.55
CA SER A 22 -18.62 -13.47 -9.22
C SER A 22 -18.03 -14.88 -9.34
N GLY A 23 -18.14 -15.65 -8.26
CA GLY A 23 -17.45 -16.92 -8.09
C GLY A 23 -18.02 -18.07 -8.90
N CYS A 24 -17.20 -19.11 -9.03
CA CYS A 24 -17.65 -20.46 -9.33
C CYS A 24 -17.06 -21.41 -8.29
N THR A 25 -17.99 -22.09 -7.63
CA THR A 25 -17.82 -23.24 -6.73
C THR A 25 -17.29 -24.45 -7.50
N GLU A 26 -16.41 -25.24 -6.86
CA GLU A 26 -16.46 -26.70 -6.96
C GLU A 26 -15.81 -27.38 -5.75
N LYS A 27 -16.36 -28.54 -5.40
CA LYS A 27 -16.18 -29.33 -4.17
C LYS A 27 -14.95 -30.26 -4.25
N PRO A 28 -14.58 -30.94 -3.14
CA PRO A 28 -13.28 -31.58 -2.95
C PRO A 28 -13.25 -33.06 -3.33
N GLU A 29 -12.06 -33.57 -3.65
CA GLU A 29 -11.53 -34.95 -3.61
C GLU A 29 -10.12 -34.85 -4.27
N THR A 30 -9.03 -35.51 -3.90
CA THR A 30 -8.73 -36.67 -3.06
C THR A 30 -7.22 -36.66 -2.76
N SER A 31 -6.84 -37.36 -1.69
CA SER A 31 -5.50 -37.56 -1.18
C SER A 31 -4.48 -38.11 -2.19
N GLU A 32 -3.34 -37.43 -2.35
CA GLU A 32 -2.05 -38.06 -2.72
C GLU A 32 -0.89 -37.41 -1.95
N THR A 33 0.00 -38.27 -1.48
CA THR A 33 1.20 -38.10 -0.66
C THR A 33 1.88 -36.72 -0.71
N ALA A 34 1.82 -35.99 0.42
CA ALA A 34 2.55 -34.75 0.63
C ALA A 34 4.06 -35.04 0.74
N VAL A 35 4.77 -34.98 -0.39
CA VAL A 35 6.21 -34.70 -0.39
C VAL A 35 6.36 -33.32 0.21
N THR A 36 6.92 -33.25 1.43
CA THR A 36 7.23 -31.98 2.10
C THR A 36 8.35 -31.30 1.31
N LEU A 37 7.97 -30.52 0.31
CA LEU A 37 8.84 -29.55 -0.34
C LEU A 37 9.18 -28.50 0.71
N GLU A 38 10.36 -28.60 1.31
CA GLU A 38 10.86 -27.56 2.21
C GLU A 38 10.81 -26.22 1.47
N THR A 39 10.04 -25.27 2.04
CA THR A 39 9.95 -23.91 1.53
C THR A 39 11.37 -23.33 1.50
N PRO A 40 11.83 -22.76 0.36
CA PRO A 40 13.19 -22.24 0.27
C PRO A 40 13.40 -21.17 1.34
N GLU A 41 14.28 -21.46 2.29
CA GLU A 41 14.55 -20.60 3.44
C GLU A 41 15.31 -19.34 2.98
N VAL A 42 14.89 -18.17 3.46
CA VAL A 42 15.60 -16.90 3.20
C VAL A 42 17.03 -17.02 3.74
N PRO A 43 18.07 -16.75 2.93
CA PRO A 43 19.45 -16.81 3.41
C PRO A 43 19.64 -15.97 4.67
N VAL A 44 20.37 -16.48 5.66
CA VAL A 44 20.53 -15.85 6.99
C VAL A 44 20.95 -14.37 6.90
N GLN A 45 21.81 -14.04 5.94
CA GLN A 45 22.28 -12.67 5.68
C GLN A 45 21.17 -11.67 5.29
N TYR A 46 20.00 -12.16 4.87
CA TYR A 46 18.88 -11.35 4.37
C TYR A 46 17.66 -11.33 5.29
N ARG A 47 17.66 -12.04 6.43
CA ARG A 47 16.49 -12.13 7.31
C ARG A 47 16.00 -10.76 7.79
N ASN A 48 16.89 -9.90 8.28
CA ASN A 48 16.51 -8.56 8.74
C ASN A 48 15.90 -7.71 7.61
N PHE A 49 16.44 -7.81 6.38
CA PHE A 49 15.91 -7.06 5.23
C PHE A 49 14.56 -7.61 4.76
N ASN A 50 14.34 -8.92 4.88
CA ASN A 50 13.05 -9.54 4.63
C ASN A 50 12.00 -9.07 5.65
N ASP A 51 12.37 -8.99 6.93
CA ASP A 51 11.47 -8.52 7.98
C ASP A 51 11.13 -7.03 7.80
N ASP A 52 12.13 -6.19 7.52
CA ASP A 52 11.94 -4.78 7.20
C ASP A 52 11.07 -4.60 5.95
N PHE A 53 11.28 -5.42 4.91
CA PHE A 53 10.47 -5.42 3.69
C PHE A 53 9.01 -5.76 3.98
N LYS A 54 8.74 -6.89 4.67
CA LYS A 54 7.38 -7.33 5.01
C LYS A 54 6.67 -6.31 5.89
N GLN A 55 7.35 -5.78 6.91
CA GLN A 55 6.78 -4.77 7.81
C GLN A 55 6.52 -3.44 7.08
N SER A 56 7.43 -3.00 6.20
CA SER A 56 7.24 -1.82 5.36
C SER A 56 5.97 -1.96 4.51
N VAL A 57 5.80 -3.06 3.79
CA VAL A 57 4.62 -3.29 2.94
C VAL A 57 3.34 -3.32 3.77
N MET A 58 3.34 -4.02 4.91
CA MET A 58 2.19 -4.09 5.82
C MET A 58 1.77 -2.71 6.32
N LEU A 59 2.69 -1.90 6.84
CA LEU A 59 2.38 -0.58 7.39
C LEU A 59 1.84 0.37 6.32
N LEU A 60 2.41 0.34 5.11
CA LEU A 60 1.96 1.18 4.00
C LEU A 60 0.59 0.74 3.45
N ASN A 61 0.29 -0.57 3.46
CA ASN A 61 -1.05 -1.05 3.14
C ASN A 61 -2.08 -0.59 4.18
N LYS A 62 -1.75 -0.60 5.47
CA LYS A 62 -2.63 -0.04 6.52
C LYS A 62 -2.94 1.43 6.28
N VAL A 63 -1.96 2.24 5.88
CA VAL A 63 -2.19 3.66 5.53
C VAL A 63 -3.23 3.79 4.41
N ARG A 64 -3.11 2.98 3.36
CA ARG A 64 -4.06 2.98 2.24
C ARG A 64 -5.48 2.65 2.73
N ASP A 65 -5.62 1.62 3.56
CA ASP A 65 -6.92 1.18 4.07
C ASP A 65 -7.56 2.24 4.98
N LEU A 66 -6.75 2.91 5.82
CA LEU A 66 -7.19 4.03 6.66
C LEU A 66 -7.57 5.28 5.85
N SER A 67 -6.90 5.50 4.71
CA SER A 67 -7.14 6.64 3.81
C SER A 67 -8.31 6.40 2.86
N ASN A 68 -8.87 5.18 2.83
CA ASN A 68 -10.00 4.79 1.98
C ASN A 68 -11.00 3.90 2.74
N PRO A 69 -11.72 4.44 3.74
CA PRO A 69 -12.62 3.65 4.57
C PRO A 69 -13.76 3.02 3.76
N GLN A 70 -14.15 1.79 4.10
CA GLN A 70 -15.26 1.07 3.46
C GLN A 70 -16.57 1.89 3.53
N GLY A 71 -17.25 2.04 2.39
CA GLY A 71 -18.51 2.80 2.28
C GLY A 71 -18.36 4.25 1.81
N SER A 72 -17.14 4.70 1.51
CA SER A 72 -16.83 6.07 1.06
C SER A 72 -17.05 6.34 -0.43
N ALA A 73 -17.58 5.38 -1.20
CA ALA A 73 -17.66 5.40 -2.67
C ALA A 73 -18.35 6.64 -3.29
N ASN A 74 -19.02 7.49 -2.49
CA ASN A 74 -19.69 8.71 -2.93
C ASN A 74 -19.45 9.93 -2.00
N GLN A 75 -18.44 9.93 -1.14
CA GLN A 75 -18.21 11.06 -0.20
C GLN A 75 -17.04 11.95 -0.66
N ILE A 76 -17.36 13.19 -1.05
CA ILE A 76 -16.42 14.25 -1.49
C ILE A 76 -15.72 14.90 -0.26
N GLY A 77 -15.47 14.14 0.79
CA GLY A 77 -15.13 14.69 2.10
C GLY A 77 -15.40 13.73 3.24
N PHE A 78 -14.39 12.94 3.61
CA PHE A 78 -14.41 12.24 4.89
C PHE A 78 -13.59 13.02 5.91
N GLN A 79 -14.16 13.18 7.10
CA GLN A 79 -13.51 13.84 8.21
C GLN A 79 -12.76 12.78 9.00
N LEU A 80 -11.43 12.74 8.87
CA LEU A 80 -10.61 11.80 9.63
C LEU A 80 -10.69 12.15 11.12
N SER A 81 -10.75 11.12 11.96
CA SER A 81 -10.56 11.32 13.39
C SER A 81 -9.08 11.66 13.63
N LYS A 82 -8.79 12.38 14.72
CA LYS A 82 -7.41 12.68 15.10
C LYS A 82 -6.58 11.40 15.31
N GLU A 83 -7.21 10.35 15.83
CA GLU A 83 -6.59 9.03 15.99
C GLU A 83 -6.19 8.43 14.63
N THR A 84 -7.09 8.47 13.64
CA THR A 84 -6.78 8.00 12.29
C THR A 84 -5.69 8.84 11.61
N GLU A 85 -5.67 10.16 11.81
CA GLU A 85 -4.58 11.02 11.32
C GLU A 85 -3.23 10.62 11.93
N GLU A 86 -3.18 10.42 13.25
CA GLU A 86 -1.97 9.99 13.96
C GLU A 86 -1.48 8.61 13.50
N GLU A 87 -2.40 7.67 13.25
CA GLU A 87 -2.08 6.34 12.69
C GLU A 87 -1.54 6.43 11.27
N ILE A 88 -2.15 7.24 10.40
CA ILE A 88 -1.65 7.48 9.04
C ILE A 88 -0.22 8.03 9.10
N ILE A 89 0.03 9.05 9.94
CA ILE A 89 1.36 9.65 10.09
C ILE A 89 2.38 8.63 10.60
N SER A 90 2.03 7.90 11.66
CA SER A 90 2.93 6.92 12.29
C SER A 90 3.29 5.80 11.32
N ASN A 91 2.28 5.17 10.71
CA ASN A 91 2.46 4.06 9.79
C ASN A 91 3.17 4.49 8.49
N SER A 92 2.87 5.68 7.94
CA SER A 92 3.59 6.22 6.78
C SER A 92 5.07 6.41 7.09
N ARG A 93 5.40 7.09 8.21
CA ARG A 93 6.79 7.38 8.56
C ARG A 93 7.59 6.10 8.78
N GLU A 94 7.04 5.17 9.54
CA GLU A 94 7.74 3.93 9.87
C GLU A 94 7.84 2.99 8.66
N GLY A 95 6.76 2.85 7.88
CA GLY A 95 6.78 2.08 6.64
C GLY A 95 7.80 2.60 5.65
N ILE A 96 7.87 3.92 5.41
CA ILE A 96 8.88 4.53 4.55
C ILE A 96 10.29 4.31 5.11
N ARG A 97 10.48 4.46 6.43
CA ARG A 97 11.80 4.28 7.08
C ARG A 97 12.31 2.86 6.90
N LEU A 98 11.50 1.86 7.23
CA LEU A 98 11.83 0.44 7.06
C LEU A 98 12.09 0.12 5.58
N GLY A 99 11.23 0.58 4.69
CA GLY A 99 11.37 0.37 3.26
C GLY A 99 12.64 0.98 2.66
N LYS A 100 13.22 2.01 3.29
CA LYS A 100 14.54 2.55 2.92
C LYS A 100 15.70 1.68 3.40
N LEU A 101 15.56 1.01 4.55
CA LEU A 101 16.60 0.15 5.13
C LEU A 101 16.78 -1.19 4.43
N VAL A 102 15.75 -1.67 3.73
CA VAL A 102 15.83 -2.88 2.90
C VAL A 102 17.00 -2.75 1.93
N SER A 103 17.87 -3.76 1.82
CA SER A 103 19.03 -3.75 0.93
C SER A 103 18.61 -3.88 -0.54
N ASP A 104 19.32 -3.19 -1.44
CA ASP A 104 19.11 -3.34 -2.89
C ASP A 104 19.56 -4.73 -3.37
N GLU A 105 20.62 -5.29 -2.78
CA GLU A 105 21.09 -6.65 -3.08
C GLU A 105 20.06 -7.71 -2.69
N TYR A 106 19.37 -7.53 -1.55
CA TYR A 106 18.27 -8.41 -1.17
C TYR A 106 17.12 -8.33 -2.19
N LEU A 107 16.69 -7.12 -2.56
CA LEU A 107 15.64 -6.93 -3.55
C LEU A 107 16.01 -7.53 -4.92
N ASP A 108 17.24 -7.30 -5.37
CA ASP A 108 17.77 -7.84 -6.62
C ASP A 108 17.92 -9.38 -6.58
N SER A 109 18.23 -9.96 -5.41
CA SER A 109 18.34 -11.42 -5.22
C SER A 109 17.01 -12.14 -5.42
N ILE A 110 15.91 -11.43 -5.16
CA ILE A 110 14.56 -11.88 -5.47
C ILE A 110 14.26 -11.64 -6.95
N SER A 111 14.42 -10.39 -7.38
CA SER A 111 14.11 -9.94 -8.73
C SER A 111 14.61 -8.51 -8.95
N PRO A 112 15.36 -8.23 -10.02
CA PRO A 112 15.75 -6.85 -10.37
C PRO A 112 14.53 -5.91 -10.55
N GLU A 113 13.41 -6.47 -11.01
CA GLU A 113 12.16 -5.74 -11.17
C GLU A 113 11.54 -5.38 -9.81
N LEU A 114 11.67 -6.25 -8.79
CA LEU A 114 11.19 -5.96 -7.44
C LEU A 114 11.87 -4.73 -6.87
N ARG A 115 13.18 -4.57 -7.02
CA ARG A 115 13.88 -3.37 -6.54
C ARG A 115 13.27 -2.11 -7.15
N TYR A 116 13.10 -2.10 -8.47
CA TYR A 116 12.53 -0.94 -9.16
C TYR A 116 11.13 -0.63 -8.64
N MET A 117 10.25 -1.63 -8.56
CA MET A 117 8.86 -1.47 -8.14
C MET A 117 8.75 -1.07 -6.68
N PHE A 118 9.50 -1.71 -5.79
CA PHE A 118 9.49 -1.39 -4.37
C PHE A 118 9.99 0.04 -4.11
N ARG A 119 11.15 0.42 -4.66
CA ARG A 119 11.75 1.75 -4.42
C ARG A 119 10.95 2.87 -5.09
N ASN A 120 10.64 2.72 -6.37
CA ASN A 120 10.12 3.83 -7.18
C ASN A 120 8.61 3.92 -7.23
N LYS A 121 7.89 2.84 -6.90
CA LYS A 121 6.42 2.81 -6.92
C LYS A 121 5.86 2.82 -5.52
N LEU A 122 6.20 1.84 -4.68
CA LEU A 122 5.70 1.80 -3.30
C LEU A 122 6.33 2.88 -2.40
N ILE A 123 7.65 2.87 -2.22
CA ILE A 123 8.31 3.80 -1.28
C ILE A 123 8.18 5.24 -1.76
N LYS A 124 8.51 5.51 -3.04
CA LYS A 124 8.40 6.88 -3.56
C LYS A 124 6.97 7.40 -3.59
N GLY A 125 6.01 6.56 -3.99
CA GLY A 125 4.59 6.91 -3.94
C GLY A 125 4.14 7.25 -2.52
N SER A 126 4.59 6.49 -1.53
CA SER A 126 4.28 6.72 -0.12
C SER A 126 4.91 7.99 0.45
N GLU A 127 6.13 8.35 0.04
CA GLU A 127 6.73 9.64 0.40
C GLU A 127 5.90 10.82 -0.12
N ILE A 128 5.51 10.76 -1.40
CA ILE A 128 4.75 11.83 -2.05
C ILE A 128 3.36 11.93 -1.40
N PHE A 129 2.70 10.79 -1.15
CA PHE A 129 1.42 10.76 -0.43
C PHE A 129 1.54 11.39 0.95
N TYR A 130 2.51 10.97 1.75
CA TYR A 130 2.71 11.46 3.11
C TYR A 130 2.98 12.96 3.15
N ASP A 131 3.84 13.47 2.26
CA ASP A 131 4.10 14.91 2.14
C ASP A 131 2.81 15.68 1.80
N GLY A 132 2.04 15.17 0.83
CA GLY A 132 0.74 15.73 0.48
C GLY A 132 -0.25 15.73 1.63
N PHE A 133 -0.33 14.63 2.39
CA PHE A 133 -1.19 14.49 3.57
C PHE A 133 -0.84 15.53 4.64
N VAL A 134 0.45 15.72 4.93
CA VAL A 134 0.93 16.71 5.90
C VAL A 134 0.65 18.14 5.46
N ILE A 135 0.74 18.44 4.16
CA ILE A 135 0.38 19.75 3.60
C ILE A 135 -1.12 20.00 3.78
N SER A 136 -1.97 19.06 3.38
CA SER A 136 -3.43 19.25 3.46
C SER A 136 -3.94 19.35 4.90
N MET A 137 -3.27 18.77 5.89
CA MET A 137 -3.60 19.02 7.30
C MET A 137 -3.38 20.48 7.74
N LYS A 138 -2.46 21.19 7.09
CA LYS A 138 -2.12 22.59 7.39
C LYS A 138 -3.01 23.57 6.62
N ASP A 139 -3.39 23.23 5.39
CA ASP A 139 -4.15 24.10 4.49
C ASP A 139 -5.64 23.70 4.44
N LYS A 140 -6.42 24.15 5.44
CA LYS A 140 -7.84 23.74 5.61
C LYS A 140 -8.87 24.50 4.77
N ASP A 141 -8.48 25.57 4.07
CA ASP A 141 -9.42 26.55 3.48
C ASP A 141 -9.27 26.78 1.95
N ALA A 142 -8.61 25.88 1.20
CA ALA A 142 -8.42 26.06 -0.24
C ALA A 142 -9.59 25.50 -1.07
N GLY A 143 -10.37 26.38 -1.71
CA GLY A 143 -11.45 26.01 -2.65
C GLY A 143 -10.97 25.47 -4.02
N ILE A 144 -9.70 25.09 -4.13
CA ILE A 144 -9.03 24.51 -5.31
C ILE A 144 -8.27 23.28 -4.81
N LEU A 145 -8.11 22.27 -5.67
CA LEU A 145 -7.24 21.11 -5.44
C LEU A 145 -5.89 21.57 -4.88
N SER A 146 -5.73 21.43 -3.56
CA SER A 146 -4.57 21.95 -2.82
C SER A 146 -3.31 21.23 -3.29
N GLU A 147 -2.15 21.85 -3.13
CA GLU A 147 -0.86 21.19 -3.42
C GLU A 147 -0.77 19.83 -2.71
N GLY A 148 -1.29 19.74 -1.48
CA GLY A 148 -1.32 18.51 -0.71
C GLY A 148 -2.20 17.42 -1.34
N GLU A 149 -3.35 17.77 -1.91
CA GLU A 149 -4.23 16.82 -2.60
C GLU A 149 -3.61 16.34 -3.92
N GLN A 150 -2.96 17.23 -4.67
CA GLN A 150 -2.26 16.85 -5.90
C GLN A 150 -1.14 15.85 -5.63
N LYS A 151 -0.36 16.07 -4.58
CA LYS A 151 0.68 15.13 -4.12
C LYS A 151 0.06 13.81 -3.69
N GLN A 152 -1.02 13.82 -2.89
CA GLN A 152 -1.71 12.58 -2.50
C GLN A 152 -2.16 11.76 -3.72
N ILE A 153 -2.73 12.40 -4.73
CA ILE A 153 -3.13 11.74 -6.00
C ILE A 153 -1.90 11.13 -6.71
N GLN A 154 -0.82 11.89 -6.86
CA GLN A 154 0.42 11.41 -7.50
C GLN A 154 1.02 10.22 -6.74
N GLY A 155 1.04 10.29 -5.41
CA GLY A 155 1.53 9.21 -4.55
C GLY A 155 0.72 7.93 -4.72
N VAL A 156 -0.62 8.05 -4.72
CA VAL A 156 -1.54 6.92 -4.92
C VAL A 156 -1.39 6.29 -6.30
N GLN A 157 -1.20 7.09 -7.36
CA GLN A 157 -0.98 6.55 -8.71
C GLN A 157 0.22 5.60 -8.77
N LEU A 158 1.35 5.99 -8.15
CA LEU A 158 2.52 5.14 -8.06
C LEU A 158 2.27 3.88 -7.20
N GLN A 159 1.52 4.01 -6.10
CA GLN A 159 1.16 2.86 -5.27
C GLN A 159 0.22 1.88 -6.01
N ILE A 160 -0.67 2.37 -6.87
CA ILE A 160 -1.51 1.52 -7.73
C ILE A 160 -0.65 0.70 -8.69
N GLU A 161 0.35 1.31 -9.33
CA GLU A 161 1.29 0.56 -10.19
C GLU A 161 2.00 -0.56 -9.42
N TRP A 162 2.40 -0.31 -8.17
CA TRP A 162 2.95 -1.33 -7.28
C TRP A 162 1.95 -2.48 -7.05
N ILE A 163 0.71 -2.16 -6.67
CA ILE A 163 -0.32 -3.17 -6.35
C ILE A 163 -0.61 -4.04 -7.58
N GLU A 164 -0.85 -3.43 -8.74
CA GLU A 164 -1.15 -4.16 -9.97
C GLU A 164 -0.03 -5.09 -10.38
N TRP A 165 1.21 -4.64 -10.24
CA TRP A 165 2.38 -5.45 -10.52
C TRP A 165 2.52 -6.59 -9.51
N PHE A 166 2.40 -6.28 -8.22
CA PHE A 166 2.55 -7.24 -7.14
C PHE A 166 1.50 -8.36 -7.25
N ASP A 167 0.24 -8.01 -7.49
CA ASP A 167 -0.85 -8.96 -7.68
C ASP A 167 -0.64 -9.87 -8.90
N LYS A 168 -0.11 -9.32 -10.00
CA LYS A 168 0.22 -10.11 -11.20
C LYS A 168 1.34 -11.12 -10.92
N LYS A 169 2.37 -10.72 -10.16
CA LYS A 169 3.51 -11.57 -9.82
C LYS A 169 3.20 -12.61 -8.74
N ALA A 170 2.38 -12.26 -7.75
CA ALA A 170 1.92 -13.20 -6.72
C ALA A 170 1.13 -14.37 -7.34
N LYS A 171 0.35 -14.10 -8.39
CA LYS A 171 -0.40 -15.14 -9.12
C LYS A 171 0.47 -16.01 -10.03
N SER A 172 1.70 -15.62 -10.35
CA SER A 172 2.55 -16.31 -11.33
C SER A 172 3.50 -17.37 -10.75
N SER A 173 3.25 -17.87 -9.53
CA SER A 173 3.98 -18.94 -8.82
C SER A 173 5.50 -18.76 -8.63
N SER A 174 6.07 -17.61 -9.03
CA SER A 174 7.51 -17.37 -9.09
C SER A 174 8.10 -16.67 -7.86
N TYR A 175 7.26 -16.26 -6.90
CA TYR A 175 7.70 -15.53 -5.72
C TYR A 175 7.21 -16.18 -4.42
N LYS A 176 7.96 -17.17 -3.94
CA LYS A 176 7.74 -17.82 -2.63
C LYS A 176 8.08 -16.92 -1.43
N ILE A 177 8.65 -15.73 -1.65
CA ILE A 177 8.92 -14.75 -0.57
C ILE A 177 7.61 -14.12 -0.03
N PHE A 178 6.48 -14.41 -0.71
CA PHE A 178 5.16 -13.85 -0.43
C PHE A 178 4.14 -14.87 0.10
N GLU A 179 4.53 -16.12 0.35
CA GLU A 179 3.72 -17.06 1.14
C GLU A 179 4.26 -17.07 2.58
N ASP A 180 3.35 -17.12 3.56
CA ASP A 180 3.66 -17.13 5.00
C ASP A 180 4.40 -18.41 5.42
#